data_AF-A0A2A8S5I4-F1
#
_entry.id   AF-A0A2A8S5I4-F1
#
_cell.length_a   1.000
_cell.length_b   1.000
_cell.length_c   1.000
_cell.angle_alpha   90.00
_cell.angle_beta   90.00
_cell.angle_gamma   90.00
#
_symmetry.space_group_name_H-M   'P 1'
#
loop_
_entity.id
_entity.type
_entity.pdbx_description
1 polymer ?
#
loop_
_entity_poly.entity_id
_entity_poly.type
_entity_poly.pdbx_seq_one_letter_code
_entity_poly.pdbx_strand_id
1 'polypeptide(L)'
;TEALFSGDIKALTADEIEQGFKDMPTFHSAKETKNIVEWLVDLGIEPSRRQAREDINNGAILMNGDKVTDVNTDVTVENSFDGRFIIIRKGKKNYSLVKLGE
;
A
#
# COMPACT_ATOMS: atom_id res chain seq x y z
N THR A 1 5.41 4.19 -24.55
CA THR A 1 5.64 4.48 -23.11
C THR A 1 4.82 3.52 -22.24
N GLU A 2 4.86 2.23 -22.58
CA GLU A 2 3.78 1.25 -22.27
C GLU A 2 4.15 0.24 -21.16
N ALA A 3 5.22 0.48 -20.41
CA ALA A 3 5.81 -0.55 -19.54
C ALA A 3 5.63 -0.30 -18.02
N LEU A 4 4.96 0.77 -17.59
CA LEU A 4 4.81 1.07 -16.15
C LEU A 4 3.84 0.12 -15.43
N PHE A 5 3.06 -0.68 -16.16
CA PHE A 5 2.04 -1.57 -15.60
C PHE A 5 2.21 -3.05 -15.98
N SER A 6 3.39 -3.47 -16.44
CA SER A 6 3.63 -4.86 -16.91
C SER A 6 3.99 -5.86 -15.80
N GLY A 7 3.51 -5.66 -14.57
CA GLY A 7 3.33 -6.76 -13.61
C GLY A 7 4.28 -6.83 -12.43
N ASP A 8 5.45 -6.18 -12.46
CA ASP A 8 6.41 -6.22 -11.34
C ASP A 8 6.61 -4.85 -10.69
N ILE A 9 5.58 -4.40 -9.95
CA ILE A 9 5.68 -3.23 -9.07
C ILE A 9 6.87 -3.40 -8.09
N LYS A 10 7.20 -4.64 -7.74
CA LYS A 10 8.34 -5.00 -6.89
C LYS A 10 9.72 -4.69 -7.50
N ALA A 11 9.82 -4.58 -8.82
CA ALA A 11 11.08 -4.30 -9.51
C ALA A 11 11.33 -2.79 -9.69
N LEU A 12 10.34 -1.95 -9.36
CA LEU A 12 10.44 -0.50 -9.50
C LEU A 12 11.21 0.11 -8.33
N THR A 13 12.04 1.10 -8.66
CA THR A 13 12.74 1.91 -7.66
C THR A 13 11.82 2.95 -7.02
N ALA A 14 12.20 3.47 -5.85
CA ALA A 14 11.44 4.49 -5.13
C ALA A 14 11.20 5.75 -6.00
N ASP A 15 12.18 6.14 -6.81
CA ASP A 15 12.08 7.30 -7.71
C ASP A 15 11.13 7.05 -8.89
N GLU A 16 11.14 5.83 -9.45
CA GLU A 16 10.19 5.43 -10.50
C GLU A 16 8.75 5.35 -9.98
N ILE A 17 8.57 4.89 -8.75
CA ILE A 17 7.27 4.89 -8.07
C ILE A 17 6.79 6.33 -7.88
N GLU A 18 7.65 7.23 -7.41
CA GLU A 18 7.28 8.64 -7.24
C GLU A 18 6.90 9.30 -8.57
N GLN A 19 7.58 8.98 -9.66
CA GLN A 19 7.24 9.51 -10.99
C GLN A 19 5.98 8.89 -11.59
N GLY A 20 5.80 7.56 -11.44
CA GLY A 20 4.68 6.82 -12.02
C GLY A 20 3.36 6.95 -11.26
N PHE A 21 3.43 7.24 -9.95
CA PHE A 21 2.25 7.34 -9.08
C PHE A 21 1.94 8.79 -8.66
N LYS A 22 2.53 9.78 -9.33
CA LYS A 22 2.30 11.22 -9.07
C LYS A 22 0.84 11.65 -9.14
N ASP A 23 0.04 10.99 -9.99
CA ASP A 23 -1.39 11.29 -10.17
C ASP A 23 -2.30 10.48 -9.22
N MET A 24 -1.74 9.60 -8.38
CA MET A 24 -2.51 8.75 -7.48
C MET A 24 -2.69 9.39 -6.09
N PRO A 25 -3.75 9.02 -5.36
CA PRO A 25 -3.94 9.42 -3.97
C PRO A 25 -2.71 9.05 -3.14
N THR A 26 -2.10 10.08 -2.54
CA THR A 26 -0.90 9.94 -1.73
C THR A 26 -1.25 10.19 -0.26
N PHE A 27 -0.90 9.24 0.61
CA PHE A 27 -1.09 9.28 2.04
C PHE A 27 0.27 9.34 2.75
N HIS A 28 0.26 9.74 4.01
CA HIS A 28 1.47 9.84 4.82
C HIS A 28 1.30 9.00 6.09
N SER A 29 2.29 8.15 6.37
CA SER A 29 2.36 7.34 7.59
C SER A 29 3.68 7.60 8.29
N ALA A 30 3.68 7.52 9.62
CA ALA A 30 4.92 7.41 10.39
C ALA A 30 5.63 6.08 10.07
N LYS A 31 6.96 6.06 10.27
CA LYS A 31 7.81 4.87 10.21
C LYS A 31 7.67 4.01 11.48
N GLU A 32 6.46 3.55 11.74
CA GLU A 32 6.14 2.68 12.88
C GLU A 32 5.62 1.32 12.40
N THR A 33 5.87 0.28 13.19
CA THR A 33 5.25 -1.02 12.96
C THR A 33 3.82 -0.97 13.44
N LYS A 34 2.86 -1.18 12.53
CA LYS A 34 1.44 -1.13 12.86
C LYS A 34 0.68 -2.23 12.16
N ASN A 35 -0.36 -2.73 12.82
CA ASN A 35 -1.26 -3.69 12.21
C ASN A 35 -1.91 -3.11 10.96
N ILE A 36 -1.95 -3.89 9.87
CA ILE A 36 -2.46 -3.44 8.57
C ILE A 36 -3.90 -2.90 8.65
N VAL A 37 -4.75 -3.47 9.50
CA VAL A 37 -6.15 -3.04 9.64
C VAL A 37 -6.22 -1.63 10.20
N GLU A 38 -5.46 -1.35 11.26
CA GLU A 38 -5.44 -0.02 11.88
C GLU A 38 -4.76 0.98 10.96
N TRP A 39 -3.65 0.58 10.36
CA TRP A 39 -2.90 1.39 9.42
C TRP A 39 -3.73 1.85 8.21
N LEU A 40 -4.51 0.95 7.59
CA LEU A 40 -5.39 1.31 6.47
C LEU A 40 -6.49 2.31 6.86
N VAL A 41 -7.01 2.22 8.08
CA VAL A 41 -8.07 3.09 8.58
C VAL A 41 -7.51 4.45 8.97
N ASP A 42 -6.35 4.49 9.63
CA ASP A 42 -5.69 5.73 10.03
C ASP A 42 -5.27 6.57 8.83
N LEU A 43 -4.85 5.91 7.74
CA LEU A 43 -4.58 6.58 6.46
C LEU A 43 -5.84 7.03 5.74
N GLY A 44 -7.03 6.56 6.14
CA GLY A 44 -8.28 6.86 5.44
C GLY A 44 -8.46 6.12 4.11
N ILE A 45 -7.65 5.09 3.85
CA ILE A 45 -7.83 4.19 2.70
C ILE A 45 -9.11 3.36 2.90
N GLU A 46 -9.35 2.94 4.14
CA GLU A 46 -10.56 2.24 4.55
C GLU A 46 -11.41 3.08 5.50
N PRO A 47 -12.74 3.09 5.35
CA PRO A 47 -13.62 3.90 6.19
C PRO A 47 -13.78 3.32 7.62
N SER A 48 -13.47 2.04 7.85
CA SER A 48 -13.59 1.42 9.16
C SER A 48 -12.74 0.15 9.30
N ARG A 49 -12.43 -0.23 10.55
CA ARG A 49 -11.68 -1.47 10.86
C ARG A 49 -12.42 -2.73 10.40
N ARG A 50 -13.75 -2.71 10.43
CA ARG A 50 -14.58 -3.82 9.92
C ARG A 50 -14.40 -3.97 8.41
N GLN A 51 -14.48 -2.87 7.67
CA GLN A 51 -14.32 -2.87 6.22
C GLN A 51 -12.93 -3.32 5.80
N ALA A 52 -11.89 -2.81 6.47
CA ALA A 52 -10.50 -3.22 6.22
C ALA A 52 -10.32 -4.74 6.41
N ARG A 53 -10.88 -5.32 7.49
CA ARG A 53 -10.83 -6.77 7.72
C ARG A 53 -11.56 -7.57 6.65
N GLU A 54 -12.73 -7.13 6.21
CA GLU A 54 -13.47 -7.79 5.14
C GLU A 54 -12.69 -7.76 3.83
N ASP A 55 -12.15 -6.59 3.46
CA ASP A 55 -11.41 -6.42 2.22
C ASP A 55 -10.09 -7.22 2.24
N ILE A 56 -9.42 -7.34 3.38
CA ILE A 56 -8.25 -8.22 3.55
C ILE A 56 -8.64 -9.70 3.42
N ASN A 57 -9.69 -10.16 4.12
CA ASN A 57 -10.12 -11.56 4.05
C ASN A 57 -10.60 -11.96 2.66
N ASN A 58 -11.29 -11.05 1.97
CA ASN A 58 -11.69 -11.22 0.57
C ASN A 58 -10.47 -11.15 -0.38
N GLY A 59 -9.34 -10.64 0.13
CA GLY A 59 -8.11 -10.44 -0.60
C GLY A 59 -8.25 -9.39 -1.70
N ALA A 60 -9.04 -8.36 -1.41
CA ALA A 60 -9.15 -7.15 -2.21
C ALA A 60 -7.96 -6.21 -1.98
N ILE A 61 -7.18 -6.41 -0.90
CA ILE A 61 -5.99 -5.60 -0.59
C ILE A 61 -4.73 -6.27 -1.12
N LEU A 62 -3.94 -5.53 -1.90
CA LEU A 62 -2.59 -5.90 -2.27
C LEU A 62 -1.62 -4.84 -1.76
N MET A 63 -0.57 -5.26 -1.07
CA MET A 63 0.54 -4.42 -0.60
C MET A 63 1.77 -4.71 -1.45
N ASN A 64 2.30 -3.70 -2.12
CA ASN A 64 3.47 -3.80 -3.01
C ASN A 64 3.36 -4.90 -4.07
N GLY A 65 2.12 -5.17 -4.51
CA GLY A 65 1.81 -6.23 -5.46
C GLY A 65 1.52 -7.60 -4.85
N ASP A 66 1.79 -7.81 -3.56
CA ASP A 66 1.44 -9.03 -2.84
C ASP A 66 0.04 -8.96 -2.25
N LYS A 67 -0.73 -10.03 -2.41
CA LYS A 67 -2.06 -10.14 -1.80
C LYS A 67 -1.92 -10.28 -0.29
N VAL A 68 -2.54 -9.38 0.46
CA VAL A 68 -2.61 -9.51 1.92
C VAL A 68 -3.93 -10.16 2.28
N THR A 69 -3.87 -11.35 2.90
CA THR A 69 -5.05 -12.10 3.34
C THR A 69 -5.14 -12.24 4.85
N ASP A 70 -4.08 -11.88 5.58
CA ASP A 70 -4.06 -11.95 7.04
C ASP A 70 -4.26 -10.56 7.65
N VAL A 71 -5.29 -10.43 8.48
CA VAL A 71 -5.63 -9.23 9.24
C VAL A 71 -4.63 -8.93 10.36
N ASN A 72 -3.83 -9.91 10.76
CA ASN A 72 -2.77 -9.76 11.75
C ASN A 72 -1.42 -9.38 11.12
N THR A 73 -1.39 -9.13 9.80
CA THR A 73 -0.17 -8.68 9.12
C THR A 73 0.27 -7.34 9.71
N ASP A 74 1.51 -7.26 10.14
CA ASP A 74 2.14 -6.02 10.55
C ASP A 74 2.77 -5.33 9.33
N VAL A 75 2.45 -4.05 9.16
CA VAL A 75 3.08 -3.17 8.19
C VAL A 75 4.33 -2.61 8.84
N THR A 76 5.49 -2.99 8.33
CA THR A 76 6.79 -2.51 8.80
C THR A 76 7.48 -1.67 7.73
N VAL A 77 8.52 -0.93 8.13
CA VAL A 77 9.40 -0.20 7.19
C VAL A 77 10.11 -1.15 6.23
N GLU A 78 10.38 -2.39 6.64
CA GLU A 78 11.03 -3.40 5.78
C GLU A 78 10.13 -3.84 4.62
N ASN A 79 8.82 -3.74 4.80
CA ASN A 79 7.88 -4.00 3.73
C ASN A 79 7.87 -2.87 2.68
N SER A 80 8.46 -1.71 2.94
CA SER A 80 8.39 -0.56 2.04
C SER A 80 9.51 -0.53 0.99
N PHE A 81 9.24 0.13 -0.13
CA PHE A 81 10.25 0.46 -1.13
C PHE A 81 11.22 1.48 -0.55
N ASP A 82 12.46 1.03 -0.34
CA ASP A 82 13.60 1.84 0.12
C ASP A 82 13.36 2.57 1.46
N GLY A 83 12.48 2.03 2.32
CA GLY A 83 12.13 2.69 3.58
C GLY A 83 11.26 3.95 3.42
N ARG A 84 10.77 4.23 2.21
CA ARG A 84 10.16 5.50 1.81
C ARG A 84 8.70 5.37 1.36
N PHE A 85 8.35 4.31 0.65
CA PHE A 85 7.02 4.21 0.03
C PHE A 85 6.40 2.81 0.18
N ILE A 86 5.09 2.77 0.44
CA ILE A 86 4.27 1.55 0.39
C ILE A 86 3.16 1.79 -0.63
N ILE A 87 2.96 0.83 -1.52
CA ILE A 87 1.86 0.86 -2.49
C ILE A 87 0.76 -0.05 -1.99
N ILE A 88 -0.43 0.53 -1.82
CA ILE A 88 -1.65 -0.23 -1.54
C ILE A 88 -2.53 -0.21 -2.77
N ARG A 89 -2.97 -1.39 -3.19
CA ARG A 89 -3.96 -1.54 -4.24
C ARG A 89 -5.21 -2.17 -3.65
N LYS A 90 -6.32 -1.44 -3.73
CA LYS A 90 -7.65 -1.91 -3.38
C LYS A 90 -8.42 -2.33 -4.64
N GLY A 91 -8.65 -3.63 -4.78
CA GLY A 91 -9.32 -4.23 -5.91
C GLY A 91 -8.51 -4.10 -7.21
N LYS A 92 -9.20 -3.92 -8.35
CA LYS A 92 -8.55 -3.98 -9.67
C LYS A 92 -7.87 -2.68 -10.11
N LYS A 93 -8.32 -1.51 -9.66
CA LYS A 93 -7.87 -0.22 -10.23
C LYS A 93 -7.49 0.86 -9.21
N ASN A 94 -7.84 0.70 -7.93
CA ASN A 94 -7.57 1.76 -6.96
C ASN A 94 -6.17 1.54 -6.40
N TYR A 95 -5.23 2.39 -6.81
CA TYR A 95 -3.89 2.44 -6.24
C TYR A 95 -3.81 3.62 -5.28
N SER A 96 -3.11 3.43 -4.18
CA SER A 96 -2.86 4.40 -3.14
C SER A 96 -1.39 4.33 -2.79
N LEU A 97 -0.72 5.47 -2.91
CA LEU A 97 0.68 5.61 -2.54
C LEU A 97 0.73 6.05 -1.08
N VAL A 98 1.53 5.39 -0.26
CA VAL A 98 1.75 5.78 1.13
C VAL A 98 3.22 6.14 1.30
N LYS A 99 3.50 7.41 1.63
CA LYS A 99 4.84 7.89 1.96
C LYS A 99 5.11 7.64 3.43
N LEU A 100 6.18 6.92 3.73
CA LEU A 100 6.70 6.73 5.08
C LEU A 100 7.60 7.92 5.43
N GLY A 101 7.05 8.82 6.22
CA GLY A 101 7.74 10.00 6.74
C GLY A 101 8.14 9.83 8.20
N GLU A 102 8.96 10.77 8.68
CA GLU A 102 9.17 11.00 10.11
C GLU A 102 8.03 11.85 10.68
#